data_AF-A0A957S8B6-F1
#
_entry.id   AF-A0A957S8B6-F1
#
_cell.length_a   1.000
_cell.length_b   1.000
_cell.length_c   1.000
_cell.angle_alpha   90.00
_cell.angle_beta   90.00
_cell.angle_gamma   90.00
#
_symmetry.space_group_name_H-M   'P 1'
#
loop_
_entity.id
_entity.type
_entity.pdbx_description
1 polymer ?
#
loop_
_entity_poly.entity_id
_entity_poly.type
_entity_poly.pdbx_seq_one_letter_code
_entity_poly.pdbx_strand_id
1 'polypeptide(L)'
;NNGGMLAFGPDGYLYIGAGDGGGSGDRYGNAQDPETLLGAILRIDVLSIEAVSDAAAPYTIPADNPWINQDWQTADGEAIDARDEILAIGLRNPWRFSFDRLTGDLWIGDVGQNQMEEVDFIPAAALAPGAVQPFNFGWPILEGTHCYQSDDCDASGLDAPVFEYDHSGHCSITGGYVYRGAQYAELVGAYLFGDYCSGTIWATTPTAEGWNTAIVLQSDVQISSFGEDENGELYLTAFDGTVYQIGVE
;
A
#
# COMPACT_ATOMS: atom_id res chain seq x y z
N ASN A 1 -12.83 2.19 6.98
CA ASN A 1 -12.01 3.18 6.26
C ASN A 1 -12.23 2.97 4.78
N ASN A 2 -11.99 3.96 3.94
CA ASN A 2 -12.38 3.84 2.52
C ASN A 2 -11.19 3.60 1.58
N GLY A 3 -9.95 3.96 1.96
CA GLY A 3 -8.85 4.05 1.01
C GLY A 3 -9.20 5.02 -0.14
N GLY A 4 -8.91 4.62 -1.37
CA GLY A 4 -9.35 5.29 -2.60
C GLY A 4 -8.23 5.75 -3.51
N MET A 5 -6.97 5.43 -3.21
CA MET A 5 -5.85 5.67 -4.11
C MET A 5 -6.01 4.84 -5.40
N LEU A 6 -5.74 5.48 -6.54
CA LEU A 6 -5.68 4.86 -7.86
C LEU A 6 -4.30 5.13 -8.46
N ALA A 7 -3.67 4.12 -9.04
CA ALA A 7 -2.49 4.32 -9.88
C ALA A 7 -2.41 3.26 -10.97
N PHE A 8 -1.81 3.61 -12.10
CA PHE A 8 -1.41 2.61 -13.09
C PHE A 8 -0.07 2.02 -12.68
N GLY A 9 0.02 0.70 -12.68
CA GLY A 9 1.27 -0.02 -12.50
C GLY A 9 2.16 0.06 -13.75
N PRO A 10 3.45 -0.29 -13.64
CA PRO A 10 4.36 -0.40 -14.78
C PRO A 10 3.95 -1.49 -15.78
N ASP A 11 3.10 -2.42 -15.34
CA ASP A 11 2.47 -3.47 -16.14
C ASP A 11 1.27 -2.96 -16.98
N GLY A 12 0.83 -1.72 -16.77
CA GLY A 12 -0.27 -1.09 -17.51
C GLY A 12 -1.66 -1.36 -16.93
N TYR A 13 -1.77 -2.06 -15.80
CA TYR A 13 -3.05 -2.29 -15.13
C TYR A 13 -3.38 -1.18 -14.13
N LEU A 14 -4.66 -1.04 -13.81
CA LEU A 14 -5.14 -0.10 -12.80
C LEU A 14 -5.14 -0.79 -11.42
N TYR A 15 -4.46 -0.17 -10.47
CA TYR A 15 -4.41 -0.57 -9.08
C TYR A 15 -5.33 0.32 -8.24
N ILE A 16 -6.01 -0.28 -7.27
CA ILE A 16 -7.00 0.39 -6.43
C ILE A 16 -6.75 0.01 -4.97
N GLY A 17 -6.56 1.00 -4.11
CA GLY A 17 -6.49 0.80 -2.68
C GLY A 17 -7.88 0.88 -2.08
N ALA A 18 -8.38 -0.22 -1.54
CA ALA A 18 -9.68 -0.30 -0.90
C ALA A 18 -9.52 -0.51 0.61
N GLY A 19 -9.98 0.44 1.42
CA GLY A 19 -9.99 0.26 2.88
C GLY A 19 -10.98 -0.83 3.31
N ASP A 20 -10.87 -1.26 4.56
CA ASP A 20 -11.69 -2.30 5.19
C ASP A 20 -13.21 -1.99 5.27
N GLY A 21 -13.67 -0.83 4.79
CA GLY A 21 -15.08 -0.41 4.88
C GLY A 21 -15.52 0.02 6.29
N GLY A 22 -14.67 -0.17 7.30
CA GLY A 22 -14.72 0.46 8.62
C GLY A 22 -15.49 -0.28 9.71
N GLY A 23 -15.66 0.43 10.83
CA GLY A 23 -15.92 -0.17 12.13
C GLY A 23 -14.61 -0.39 12.88
N SER A 24 -14.58 -0.08 14.18
CA SER A 24 -13.38 -0.28 15.00
C SER A 24 -12.97 -1.75 14.96
N GLY A 25 -11.70 -2.01 14.63
CA GLY A 25 -11.14 -3.36 14.59
C GLY A 25 -11.77 -4.26 13.53
N ASP A 26 -12.04 -3.71 12.35
CA ASP A 26 -12.67 -4.42 11.23
C ASP A 26 -13.91 -5.23 11.68
N ARG A 27 -14.86 -4.53 12.30
CA ARG A 27 -16.08 -5.14 12.87
C ARG A 27 -16.84 -6.04 11.88
N TYR A 28 -16.69 -5.79 10.58
CA TYR A 28 -17.37 -6.54 9.53
C TYR A 28 -16.52 -7.70 8.98
N GLY A 29 -15.25 -7.81 9.37
CA GLY A 29 -14.34 -8.88 8.98
C GLY A 29 -13.89 -8.80 7.52
N ASN A 30 -13.91 -7.62 6.94
CA ASN A 30 -13.70 -7.44 5.50
C ASN A 30 -12.23 -7.65 5.10
N ALA A 31 -11.27 -7.28 5.97
CA ALA A 31 -9.86 -7.29 5.60
C ALA A 31 -9.23 -8.69 5.58
N GLN A 32 -9.95 -9.72 6.00
CA GLN A 32 -9.56 -11.13 5.86
C GLN A 32 -10.61 -11.96 5.12
N ASP A 33 -11.63 -11.31 4.56
CA ASP A 33 -12.68 -11.96 3.77
C ASP A 33 -12.35 -11.83 2.27
N PRO A 34 -11.90 -12.91 1.61
CA PRO A 34 -11.53 -12.86 0.19
C PRO A 34 -12.72 -12.73 -0.75
N GLU A 35 -13.97 -12.84 -0.26
CA GLU A 35 -15.19 -12.67 -1.06
C GLU A 35 -15.60 -11.19 -1.22
N THR A 36 -14.94 -10.28 -0.50
CA THR A 36 -15.13 -8.82 -0.60
C THR A 36 -13.93 -8.12 -1.25
N LEU A 37 -14.18 -6.95 -1.84
CA LEU A 37 -13.15 -6.12 -2.48
C LEU A 37 -12.55 -5.07 -1.51
N LEU A 38 -12.77 -5.24 -0.21
CA LEU A 38 -12.38 -4.29 0.84
C LEU A 38 -11.14 -4.79 1.57
N GLY A 39 -10.40 -3.87 2.19
CA GLY A 39 -9.16 -4.18 2.91
C GLY A 39 -8.07 -4.77 2.00
N ALA A 40 -7.96 -4.25 0.78
CA ALA A 40 -7.23 -4.88 -0.31
C ALA A 40 -6.53 -3.87 -1.25
N ILE A 41 -5.49 -4.35 -1.94
CA ILE A 41 -5.07 -3.79 -3.23
C ILE A 41 -5.73 -4.62 -4.33
N LEU A 42 -6.50 -3.96 -5.18
CA LEU A 42 -7.11 -4.56 -6.36
C LEU A 42 -6.28 -4.25 -7.60
N ARG A 43 -6.28 -5.13 -8.59
CA ARG A 43 -5.57 -4.99 -9.87
C ARG A 43 -6.48 -5.41 -11.01
N ILE A 44 -6.85 -4.48 -11.89
CA ILE A 44 -7.79 -4.70 -12.99
C ILE A 44 -7.27 -4.14 -14.32
N ASP A 45 -7.75 -4.69 -15.43
CA ASP A 45 -7.44 -4.20 -16.76
C ASP A 45 -8.62 -3.41 -17.35
N VAL A 46 -8.40 -2.11 -17.52
CA VAL A 46 -9.38 -1.16 -18.07
C VAL A 46 -9.09 -0.81 -19.54
N LEU A 47 -8.05 -1.38 -20.14
CA LEU A 47 -7.59 -1.07 -21.50
C LEU A 47 -7.93 -2.17 -22.51
N SER A 48 -8.11 -3.42 -22.09
CA SER A 48 -8.44 -4.55 -22.99
C SER A 48 -9.94 -4.78 -23.22
N ILE A 49 -10.80 -3.84 -22.82
CA ILE A 49 -12.27 -3.98 -22.87
C ILE A 49 -12.78 -4.25 -24.30
N GLU A 50 -12.15 -3.66 -25.32
CA GLU A 50 -12.56 -3.85 -26.74
C GLU A 50 -12.29 -5.28 -27.27
N ALA A 51 -11.43 -6.05 -26.61
CA ALA A 51 -11.08 -7.41 -27.02
C ALA A 51 -12.08 -8.47 -26.51
N VAL A 52 -12.98 -8.11 -25.59
CA VAL A 52 -14.02 -9.00 -25.09
C VAL A 52 -15.29 -8.74 -25.92
N SER A 53 -15.57 -9.63 -26.86
CA SER A 53 -16.59 -9.47 -27.91
C SER A 53 -18.05 -9.39 -27.44
N ASP A 54 -18.29 -9.16 -26.14
CA ASP A 54 -19.64 -9.11 -25.54
C ASP A 54 -19.72 -8.31 -24.20
N ALA A 55 -18.72 -7.48 -23.84
CA ALA A 55 -18.58 -7.02 -22.45
C ALA A 55 -19.65 -6.00 -21.98
N ALA A 56 -20.57 -6.47 -21.15
CA ALA A 56 -21.33 -5.67 -20.20
C ALA A 56 -20.49 -5.19 -18.99
N ALA A 57 -19.26 -5.70 -18.82
CA ALA A 57 -18.37 -5.38 -17.71
C ALA A 57 -17.38 -4.24 -18.09
N PRO A 58 -17.14 -3.25 -17.21
CA PRO A 58 -16.30 -2.10 -17.50
C PRO A 58 -14.78 -2.35 -17.36
N TYR A 59 -14.35 -3.59 -17.11
CA TYR A 59 -12.95 -4.02 -16.99
C TYR A 59 -12.84 -5.54 -17.21
N THR A 60 -11.60 -6.02 -17.37
CA THR A 60 -11.24 -7.45 -17.33
C THR A 60 -10.25 -7.71 -16.20
N ILE A 61 -10.01 -8.99 -15.89
CA ILE A 61 -9.04 -9.40 -14.88
C ILE A 61 -7.71 -9.76 -15.56
N PRO A 62 -6.56 -9.20 -15.13
CA PRO A 62 -5.24 -9.63 -15.58
C PRO A 62 -5.04 -11.13 -15.36
N ALA A 63 -4.60 -11.86 -16.39
CA ALA A 63 -4.51 -13.33 -16.33
C ALA A 63 -3.52 -13.88 -15.28
N ASP A 64 -2.67 -13.01 -14.74
CA ASP A 64 -1.68 -13.27 -13.70
C ASP A 64 -2.10 -12.70 -12.33
N ASN A 65 -3.36 -12.26 -12.17
CA ASN A 65 -3.91 -12.06 -10.83
C ASN A 65 -3.96 -13.40 -10.08
N PRO A 66 -3.70 -13.39 -8.76
CA PRO A 66 -3.47 -14.62 -8.02
C PRO A 66 -4.69 -15.53 -8.01
N TRP A 67 -5.91 -14.99 -7.91
CA TRP A 67 -7.08 -15.79 -7.55
C TRP A 67 -7.87 -16.41 -8.71
N ILE A 68 -7.52 -16.15 -9.97
CA ILE A 68 -8.27 -16.66 -11.14
C ILE A 68 -8.40 -18.18 -11.18
N ASN A 69 -7.35 -18.89 -10.76
CA ASN A 69 -7.26 -20.35 -10.84
C ASN A 69 -6.86 -20.99 -9.51
N GLN A 70 -7.03 -20.28 -8.38
CA GLN A 70 -6.68 -20.79 -7.07
C GLN A 70 -7.68 -20.27 -6.03
N ASP A 71 -8.01 -21.11 -5.05
CA ASP A 71 -8.88 -20.73 -3.95
C ASP A 71 -8.06 -20.23 -2.76
N TRP A 72 -8.56 -19.23 -2.05
CA TRP A 72 -8.06 -18.85 -0.74
C TRP A 72 -8.19 -20.02 0.22
N GLN A 73 -7.13 -20.32 0.96
CA GLN A 73 -7.14 -21.39 1.97
C GLN A 73 -7.21 -20.77 3.36
N THR A 74 -8.28 -21.04 4.09
CA THR A 74 -8.36 -20.66 5.51
C THR A 74 -7.41 -21.52 6.34
N ALA A 75 -7.12 -21.08 7.57
CA ALA A 75 -6.25 -21.82 8.49
C ALA A 75 -6.78 -23.22 8.84
N ASP A 76 -8.10 -23.43 8.79
CA ASP A 76 -8.76 -24.72 8.99
C ASP A 76 -8.94 -25.54 7.70
N GLY A 77 -8.44 -25.04 6.57
CA GLY A 77 -8.37 -25.76 5.29
C GLY A 77 -9.64 -25.68 4.43
N GLU A 78 -10.50 -24.69 4.67
CA GLU A 78 -11.59 -24.35 3.77
C GLU A 78 -11.04 -23.60 2.55
N ALA A 79 -11.52 -24.00 1.37
CA ALA A 79 -11.21 -23.34 0.11
C ALA A 79 -12.33 -22.35 -0.23
N ILE A 80 -11.98 -21.07 -0.35
CA ILE A 80 -12.91 -19.98 -0.67
C ILE A 80 -12.53 -19.40 -2.05
N ASP A 81 -13.54 -19.27 -2.91
CA ASP A 81 -13.42 -18.62 -4.22
C ASP A 81 -13.25 -17.11 -4.01
N ALA A 82 -12.00 -16.66 -4.05
CA ALA A 82 -11.63 -15.28 -3.80
C ALA A 82 -12.02 -14.39 -4.98
N ARG A 83 -12.22 -13.09 -4.75
CA ARG A 83 -12.43 -12.14 -5.84
C ARG A 83 -11.18 -12.05 -6.72
N ASP A 84 -11.37 -12.34 -8.00
CA ASP A 84 -10.34 -12.28 -9.04
C ASP A 84 -9.62 -10.92 -9.13
N GLU A 85 -10.25 -9.82 -8.71
CA GLU A 85 -9.64 -8.49 -8.67
C GLU A 85 -8.54 -8.33 -7.61
N ILE A 86 -8.53 -9.17 -6.57
CA ILE A 86 -7.62 -9.02 -5.42
C ILE A 86 -6.19 -9.39 -5.82
N LEU A 87 -5.26 -8.49 -5.55
CA LEU A 87 -3.82 -8.78 -5.58
C LEU A 87 -3.29 -9.05 -4.16
N ALA A 88 -3.68 -8.19 -3.22
CA ALA A 88 -3.28 -8.26 -1.82
C ALA A 88 -4.49 -7.98 -0.91
N ILE A 89 -4.52 -8.61 0.26
CA ILE A 89 -5.54 -8.42 1.29
C ILE A 89 -4.87 -8.11 2.63
N GLY A 90 -5.63 -7.98 3.72
CA GLY A 90 -5.08 -7.74 5.05
C GLY A 90 -4.67 -6.30 5.28
N LEU A 91 -5.28 -5.35 4.57
CA LEU A 91 -5.03 -3.92 4.74
C LEU A 91 -6.19 -3.25 5.45
N ARG A 92 -5.90 -2.21 6.24
CA ARG A 92 -6.93 -1.43 6.93
C ARG A 92 -7.43 -0.27 6.08
N ASN A 93 -6.52 0.57 5.65
CA ASN A 93 -6.76 1.82 4.94
C ASN A 93 -5.50 2.19 4.13
N PRO A 94 -5.25 1.52 2.99
CA PRO A 94 -4.15 1.85 2.08
C PRO A 94 -4.39 3.24 1.48
N TRP A 95 -4.03 4.27 2.24
CA TRP A 95 -4.39 5.67 1.99
C TRP A 95 -3.66 6.21 0.77
N ARG A 96 -2.40 5.81 0.63
CA ARG A 96 -1.57 6.08 -0.52
C ARG A 96 -0.69 4.90 -0.82
N PHE A 97 -0.53 4.60 -2.09
CA PHE A 97 0.53 3.75 -2.57
C PHE A 97 1.17 4.37 -3.80
N SER A 98 2.35 3.93 -4.16
CA SER A 98 3.04 4.38 -5.37
C SER A 98 3.92 3.28 -5.92
N PHE A 99 4.17 3.35 -7.23
CA PHE A 99 5.17 2.54 -7.88
C PHE A 99 6.46 3.32 -7.97
N ASP A 100 7.57 2.68 -7.64
CA ASP A 100 8.88 3.20 -7.98
C ASP A 100 9.02 3.25 -9.51
N ARG A 101 9.16 4.45 -10.09
CA ARG A 101 9.26 4.65 -11.55
C ARG A 101 10.44 3.94 -12.20
N LEU A 102 11.47 3.59 -11.43
CA LEU A 102 12.66 2.91 -11.96
C LEU A 102 12.54 1.39 -11.86
N THR A 103 12.10 0.87 -10.71
CA THR A 103 12.12 -0.58 -10.44
C THR A 103 10.77 -1.24 -10.66
N GLY A 104 9.68 -0.49 -10.50
CA GLY A 104 8.31 -1.02 -10.50
C GLY A 104 7.87 -1.59 -9.16
N ASP A 105 8.64 -1.40 -8.08
CA ASP A 105 8.26 -1.84 -6.74
C ASP A 105 7.03 -1.05 -6.26
N LEU A 106 6.08 -1.72 -5.63
CA LEU A 106 4.88 -1.12 -5.08
C LEU A 106 5.06 -0.87 -3.58
N TRP A 107 4.92 0.39 -3.18
CA TRP A 107 5.01 0.87 -1.81
C TRP A 107 3.63 1.33 -1.34
N ILE A 108 3.22 0.93 -0.14
CA ILE A 108 1.88 1.20 0.39
C ILE A 108 2.04 1.85 1.76
N GLY A 109 1.42 3.00 1.99
CA GLY A 109 1.22 3.52 3.35
C GLY A 109 -0.18 3.13 3.82
N ASP A 110 -0.24 2.24 4.81
CA ASP A 110 -1.48 1.77 5.40
C ASP A 110 -1.72 2.46 6.75
N VAL A 111 -2.87 3.14 6.85
CA VAL A 111 -3.24 3.86 8.08
C VAL A 111 -3.82 2.88 9.08
N GLY A 112 -3.20 2.83 10.25
CA GLY A 112 -3.60 1.99 11.37
C GLY A 112 -4.83 2.47 12.11
N GLN A 113 -5.25 1.67 13.08
CA GLN A 113 -6.43 1.93 13.90
C GLN A 113 -6.11 2.79 15.11
N ASN A 114 -5.25 2.33 16.00
CA ASN A 114 -4.90 3.02 17.26
C ASN A 114 -3.47 2.74 17.74
N GLN A 115 -2.76 1.72 17.23
CA GLN A 115 -1.45 1.32 17.77
C GLN A 115 -0.32 1.71 16.85
N MET A 116 -0.38 1.26 15.59
CA MET A 116 0.73 1.36 14.64
C MET A 116 0.27 1.91 13.31
N GLU A 117 1.12 2.71 12.69
CA GLU A 117 1.05 3.04 11.27
C GLU A 117 2.13 2.27 10.53
N GLU A 118 1.91 1.91 9.26
CA GLU A 118 2.84 1.01 8.56
C GLU A 118 3.08 1.36 7.08
N VAL A 119 4.26 0.94 6.61
CA VAL A 119 4.64 0.92 5.20
C VAL A 119 4.78 -0.52 4.77
N ASP A 120 3.99 -0.93 3.78
CA ASP A 120 4.09 -2.23 3.14
C ASP A 120 4.77 -2.14 1.79
N PHE A 121 5.22 -3.29 1.30
CA PHE A 121 6.04 -3.39 0.10
C PHE A 121 5.75 -4.66 -0.69
N ILE A 122 5.52 -4.51 -1.99
CA ILE A 122 5.46 -5.61 -2.95
C ILE A 122 6.58 -5.42 -3.97
N PRO A 123 7.55 -6.36 -4.07
CA PRO A 123 8.64 -6.24 -5.02
C PRO A 123 8.13 -6.33 -6.46
N ALA A 124 8.73 -5.58 -7.38
CA ALA A 124 8.37 -5.58 -8.80
C ALA A 124 8.40 -6.99 -9.42
N ALA A 125 9.28 -7.87 -8.93
CA ALA A 125 9.37 -9.25 -9.38
C ALA A 125 8.09 -10.06 -9.11
N ALA A 126 7.34 -9.74 -8.05
CA ALA A 126 6.05 -10.37 -7.75
C ALA A 126 4.91 -9.84 -8.62
N LEU A 127 5.13 -8.71 -9.31
CA LEU A 127 4.18 -8.09 -10.25
C LEU A 127 4.60 -8.27 -11.72
N ALA A 128 5.70 -8.99 -11.97
CA ALA A 128 6.20 -9.24 -13.31
C ALA A 128 5.19 -10.09 -14.09
N PRO A 129 5.08 -9.92 -15.43
CA PRO A 129 4.12 -10.68 -16.23
C PRO A 129 4.21 -12.20 -16.00
N GLY A 130 3.11 -12.79 -15.55
CA GLY A 130 3.01 -14.23 -15.25
C GLY A 130 3.50 -14.64 -13.87
N ALA A 131 3.97 -13.71 -13.03
CA ALA A 131 4.14 -13.96 -11.61
C ALA A 131 2.77 -14.04 -10.94
N VAL A 132 2.55 -15.10 -10.17
CA VAL A 132 1.31 -15.33 -9.41
C VAL A 132 1.71 -15.45 -7.95
N GLN A 133 1.54 -14.36 -7.21
CA GLN A 133 1.88 -14.28 -5.79
C GLN A 133 0.81 -13.46 -5.04
N PRO A 134 0.04 -14.08 -4.15
CA PRO A 134 -0.84 -13.34 -3.25
C PRO A 134 -0.06 -12.73 -2.08
N PHE A 135 -0.61 -11.68 -1.50
CA PHE A 135 -0.09 -11.01 -0.29
C PHE A 135 -1.20 -10.85 0.75
N ASN A 136 -0.84 -10.98 2.03
CA ASN A 136 -1.72 -10.73 3.16
C ASN A 136 -0.99 -9.94 4.24
N PHE A 137 -1.28 -8.65 4.35
CA PHE A 137 -0.64 -7.74 5.31
C PHE A 137 -1.21 -7.84 6.74
N GLY A 138 -2.17 -8.75 6.95
CA GLY A 138 -2.50 -9.25 8.28
C GLY A 138 -3.54 -8.46 9.06
N TRP A 139 -3.99 -7.27 8.67
CA TRP A 139 -5.10 -6.60 9.36
C TRP A 139 -6.40 -7.43 9.27
N PRO A 140 -7.17 -7.63 10.37
CA PRO A 140 -6.99 -7.12 11.73
C PRO A 140 -6.36 -8.14 12.70
N ILE A 141 -5.67 -9.17 12.21
CA ILE A 141 -4.90 -10.11 13.03
C ILE A 141 -3.69 -9.37 13.63
N LEU A 142 -3.00 -8.60 12.78
CA LEU A 142 -1.92 -7.70 13.13
C LEU A 142 -2.30 -6.24 12.86
N GLU A 143 -1.70 -5.34 13.62
CA GLU A 143 -1.60 -3.90 13.33
C GLU A 143 -0.11 -3.57 13.37
N GLY A 144 0.54 -3.42 12.20
CA GLY A 144 1.99 -3.54 12.14
C GLY A 144 2.42 -5.00 12.32
N THR A 145 3.39 -5.23 13.19
CA THR A 145 3.86 -6.56 13.61
C THR A 145 3.23 -7.01 14.93
N HIS A 146 2.25 -6.27 15.43
CA HIS A 146 1.64 -6.46 16.74
C HIS A 146 0.27 -7.10 16.65
N CYS A 147 0.03 -8.13 17.47
CA CYS A 147 -1.30 -8.73 17.58
C CYS A 147 -2.35 -7.67 17.98
N TYR A 148 -3.42 -7.60 17.21
CA TYR A 148 -4.49 -6.64 17.43
C TYR A 148 -5.62 -7.26 18.25
N GLN A 149 -6.06 -6.57 19.31
CA GLN A 149 -7.12 -7.01 20.24
C GLN A 149 -6.90 -8.38 20.93
N SER A 150 -5.71 -8.95 20.85
CA SER A 150 -5.30 -10.17 21.52
C SER A 150 -3.86 -10.05 22.00
N ASP A 151 -3.52 -10.75 23.09
CA ASP A 151 -2.14 -10.85 23.58
C ASP A 151 -1.28 -11.77 22.70
N ASP A 152 -1.91 -12.64 21.92
CA ASP A 152 -1.26 -13.62 21.04
C ASP A 152 -2.10 -13.86 19.77
N CYS A 153 -1.44 -14.10 18.65
CA CYS A 153 -2.05 -14.28 17.34
C CYS A 153 -1.12 -15.07 16.41
N ASP A 154 -1.69 -15.73 15.41
CA ASP A 154 -0.90 -16.45 14.41
C ASP A 154 -0.50 -15.52 13.26
N ALA A 155 0.80 -15.19 13.20
CA ALA A 155 1.37 -14.38 12.12
C ALA A 155 1.89 -15.24 10.94
N SER A 156 1.65 -16.56 10.95
CA SER A 156 2.15 -17.46 9.92
C SER A 156 1.54 -17.14 8.55
N GLY A 157 2.40 -16.85 7.58
CA GLY A 157 1.98 -16.53 6.22
C GLY A 157 1.46 -15.11 6.02
N LEU A 158 1.61 -14.24 7.03
CA LEU A 158 1.36 -12.80 6.90
C LEU A 158 2.63 -12.09 6.43
N ASP A 159 2.46 -11.10 5.56
CA ASP A 159 3.53 -10.25 5.05
C ASP A 159 3.75 -9.09 6.02
N ALA A 160 4.95 -9.00 6.59
CA ALA A 160 5.28 -7.94 7.55
C ALA A 160 5.58 -6.62 6.83
N PRO A 161 5.24 -5.46 7.44
CA PRO A 161 5.59 -4.16 6.91
C PRO A 161 7.11 -3.97 6.89
N VAL A 162 7.58 -3.12 5.98
CA VAL A 162 9.01 -2.76 5.88
C VAL A 162 9.40 -1.69 6.90
N PHE A 163 8.41 -0.96 7.41
CA PHE A 163 8.56 -0.01 8.49
C PHE A 163 7.22 0.20 9.20
N GLU A 164 7.27 0.38 10.52
CA GLU A 164 6.11 0.71 11.34
C GLU A 164 6.50 1.73 12.42
N TYR A 165 5.53 2.51 12.90
CA TYR A 165 5.73 3.43 14.01
C TYR A 165 4.45 3.60 14.84
N ASP A 166 4.62 3.89 16.12
CA ASP A 166 3.51 4.04 17.04
C ASP A 166 2.90 5.45 17.02
N HIS A 167 1.77 5.62 17.72
CA HIS A 167 1.11 6.93 17.85
C HIS A 167 1.76 7.85 18.91
N SER A 168 3.03 7.62 19.29
CA SER A 168 3.73 8.44 20.29
C SER A 168 4.21 9.77 19.71
N GLY A 169 3.26 10.67 19.40
CA GLY A 169 3.51 11.96 18.75
C GLY A 169 3.21 11.97 17.26
N HIS A 170 2.72 10.85 16.73
CA HIS A 170 2.25 10.64 15.36
C HIS A 170 0.80 10.14 15.37
N CYS A 171 0.12 10.03 14.22
CA CYS A 171 -1.27 9.55 14.23
C CYS A 171 -1.80 8.92 12.95
N SER A 172 -1.18 9.18 11.80
CA SER A 172 -1.71 8.74 10.51
C SER A 172 -0.65 8.89 9.44
N ILE A 173 -0.16 7.76 8.93
CA ILE A 173 0.73 7.75 7.78
C ILE A 173 0.00 8.26 6.53
N THR A 174 0.69 9.06 5.73
CA THR A 174 0.16 9.58 4.47
C THR A 174 0.62 8.76 3.26
N GLY A 175 1.59 7.87 3.45
CA GLY A 175 2.36 7.21 2.38
C GLY A 175 3.30 8.17 1.66
N GLY A 176 3.83 7.77 0.51
CA GLY A 176 4.95 8.45 -0.11
C GLY A 176 5.26 8.06 -1.55
N TYR A 177 6.46 8.46 -2.01
CA TYR A 177 7.05 8.09 -3.30
C TYR A 177 8.55 7.82 -3.14
N VAL A 178 9.09 6.97 -4.02
CA VAL A 178 10.55 6.84 -4.16
C VAL A 178 11.08 8.07 -4.89
N TYR A 179 12.04 8.79 -4.29
CA TYR A 179 12.64 9.95 -4.93
C TYR A 179 13.51 9.50 -6.12
N ARG A 180 13.17 10.00 -7.32
CA ARG A 180 13.87 9.73 -8.59
C ARG A 180 14.34 11.00 -9.30
N GLY A 181 14.31 12.12 -8.59
CA GLY A 181 14.78 13.43 -9.05
C GLY A 181 16.29 13.51 -9.21
N ALA A 182 16.74 14.58 -9.86
CA ALA A 182 18.15 14.83 -10.12
C ALA A 182 18.72 15.94 -9.23
N GLN A 183 17.87 16.72 -8.56
CA GLN A 183 18.30 17.86 -7.76
C GLN A 183 19.00 17.44 -6.46
N TYR A 184 18.54 16.35 -5.82
CA TYR A 184 19.01 15.88 -4.52
C TYR A 184 19.52 14.43 -4.65
N ALA A 185 20.76 14.27 -5.09
CA ALA A 185 21.36 12.96 -5.39
C ALA A 185 21.36 12.00 -4.17
N GLU A 186 21.44 12.54 -2.97
CA GLU A 186 21.41 11.82 -1.70
C GLU A 186 20.05 11.18 -1.37
N LEU A 187 18.96 11.64 -1.99
CA LEU A 187 17.63 11.06 -1.80
C LEU A 187 17.31 9.98 -2.84
N VAL A 188 18.10 9.84 -3.90
CA VAL A 188 17.79 8.95 -5.03
C VAL A 188 17.62 7.50 -4.55
N GLY A 189 16.43 6.95 -4.77
CA GLY A 189 16.06 5.59 -4.41
C GLY A 189 15.53 5.41 -2.99
N ALA A 190 15.43 6.48 -2.20
CA ALA A 190 14.75 6.43 -0.91
C ALA A 190 13.24 6.63 -1.09
N TYR A 191 12.45 5.81 -0.40
CA TYR A 191 11.00 6.01 -0.28
C TYR A 191 10.74 7.08 0.79
N LEU A 192 10.27 8.25 0.36
CA LEU A 192 9.93 9.36 1.25
C LEU A 192 8.43 9.36 1.54
N PHE A 193 8.08 9.27 2.81
CA PHE A 193 6.70 9.24 3.32
C PHE A 193 6.61 10.09 4.58
N GLY A 194 5.39 10.46 4.97
CA GLY A 194 5.19 11.32 6.14
C GLY A 194 3.94 11.02 6.94
N ASP A 195 3.85 11.64 8.11
CA ASP A 195 2.73 11.56 9.03
C ASP A 195 1.91 12.85 8.99
N TYR A 196 0.59 12.71 8.95
CA TYR A 196 -0.35 13.81 8.86
C TYR A 196 -0.34 14.70 10.11
N CYS A 197 -0.23 14.13 11.31
CA CYS A 197 -0.31 14.90 12.56
C CYS A 197 1.00 15.58 12.91
N SER A 198 2.11 14.87 12.79
CA SER A 198 3.41 15.37 13.23
C SER A 198 4.12 16.18 12.14
N GLY A 199 3.79 16.00 10.86
CA GLY A 199 4.56 16.58 9.76
C GLY A 199 5.97 15.98 9.63
N THR A 200 6.25 14.88 10.32
CA THR A 200 7.53 14.17 10.20
C THR A 200 7.58 13.48 8.84
N ILE A 201 8.73 13.54 8.18
CA ILE A 201 9.02 12.88 6.92
C ILE A 201 10.22 11.97 7.13
N TRP A 202 10.04 10.70 6.75
CA TRP A 202 11.06 9.67 6.80
C TRP A 202 11.52 9.31 5.40
N ALA A 203 12.71 8.73 5.33
CA ALA A 203 13.24 8.07 4.15
C ALA A 203 13.55 6.61 4.51
N THR A 204 12.92 5.67 3.80
CA THR A 204 13.20 4.22 3.91
C THR A 204 14.01 3.76 2.70
N THR A 205 15.05 2.97 2.95
CA THR A 205 15.93 2.40 1.91
C THR A 205 16.19 0.92 2.15
N PRO A 206 16.23 0.08 1.10
CA PRO A 206 16.62 -1.31 1.26
C PRO A 206 18.11 -1.43 1.60
N THR A 207 18.45 -2.41 2.41
CA THR A 207 19.81 -2.77 2.82
C THR A 207 20.03 -4.28 2.68
N ALA A 208 21.26 -4.75 2.88
CA ALA A 208 21.54 -6.18 2.89
C ALA A 208 20.88 -6.93 4.07
N GLU A 209 20.48 -6.22 5.12
CA GLU A 209 19.93 -6.78 6.36
C GLU A 209 18.42 -6.52 6.52
N GLY A 210 17.77 -5.93 5.51
CA GLY A 210 16.37 -5.51 5.58
C GLY A 210 16.22 -4.05 5.15
N TRP A 211 15.72 -3.20 6.04
CA TRP A 211 15.39 -1.80 5.73
C TRP A 211 16.08 -0.84 6.70
N ASN A 212 16.49 0.32 6.18
CA ASN A 212 16.98 1.42 6.98
C ASN A 212 16.06 2.62 6.80
N THR A 213 15.49 3.09 7.91
CA THR A 213 14.56 4.22 7.96
C THR A 213 15.12 5.32 8.85
N ALA A 214 15.12 6.55 8.34
CA ALA A 214 15.55 7.72 9.09
C ALA A 214 14.57 8.87 8.91
N ILE A 215 14.38 9.68 9.96
CA ILE A 215 13.73 10.99 9.82
C ILE A 215 14.67 11.88 9.02
N VAL A 216 14.18 12.42 7.90
CA VAL A 216 14.95 13.30 7.02
C VAL A 216 14.47 14.75 7.10
N LEU A 217 13.23 14.96 7.51
CA LEU A 217 12.67 16.30 7.69
C LEU A 217 11.60 16.29 8.78
N GLN A 218 11.67 17.26 9.68
CA GLN A 218 10.57 17.60 10.57
C GLN A 218 9.91 18.86 10.04
N SER A 219 8.73 18.72 9.45
CA SER A 219 7.94 19.86 9.02
C SER A 219 6.88 20.24 10.06
N ASP A 220 6.29 21.42 9.90
CA ASP A 220 5.14 21.88 10.70
C ASP A 220 3.82 21.79 9.91
N VAL A 221 3.80 21.05 8.79
CA VAL A 221 2.64 21.00 7.89
C VAL A 221 1.83 19.72 8.09
N GLN A 222 0.50 19.83 7.96
CA GLN A 222 -0.40 18.69 8.00
C GLN A 222 -0.46 18.03 6.63
N ILE A 223 0.45 17.08 6.41
CA ILE A 223 0.69 16.45 5.11
C ILE A 223 -0.55 15.64 4.71
N SER A 224 -1.19 16.00 3.61
CA SER A 224 -2.40 15.32 3.10
C SER A 224 -2.12 14.36 1.95
N SER A 225 -1.07 14.63 1.18
CA SER A 225 -0.69 13.89 -0.02
C SER A 225 0.76 14.16 -0.36
N PHE A 226 1.35 13.24 -1.11
CA PHE A 226 2.58 13.47 -1.87
C PHE A 226 2.25 13.50 -3.37
N GLY A 227 3.22 13.93 -4.16
CA GLY A 227 3.21 13.82 -5.62
C GLY A 227 4.62 13.93 -6.17
N GLU A 228 4.79 13.58 -7.43
CA GLU A 228 6.05 13.70 -8.15
C GLU A 228 5.83 14.40 -9.48
N ASP A 229 6.81 15.18 -9.95
CA ASP A 229 6.77 15.76 -11.29
C ASP A 229 7.42 14.85 -12.35
N GLU A 230 7.44 15.32 -13.60
CA GLU A 230 8.05 14.58 -14.71
C GLU A 230 9.56 14.32 -14.52
N ASN A 231 10.24 15.18 -13.76
CA ASN A 231 11.66 15.09 -13.46
C ASN A 231 11.95 14.17 -12.26
N GLY A 232 10.93 13.70 -11.55
CA GLY A 232 11.07 12.85 -10.36
C GLY A 232 11.29 13.63 -9.06
N GLU A 233 11.13 14.95 -9.09
CA GLU A 233 11.17 15.78 -7.90
C GLU A 233 9.88 15.60 -7.10
N LEU A 234 10.01 15.52 -5.78
CA LEU A 234 8.88 15.23 -4.89
C LEU A 234 8.25 16.50 -4.32
N TYR A 235 6.94 16.42 -4.20
CA TYR A 235 6.09 17.46 -3.64
C TYR A 235 5.19 16.84 -2.58
N LEU A 236 4.74 17.68 -1.65
CA LEU A 236 3.65 17.35 -0.74
C LEU A 236 2.57 18.42 -0.82
N THR A 237 1.33 18.04 -0.53
CA THR A 237 0.23 18.97 -0.29
C THR A 237 -0.15 18.95 1.17
N ALA A 238 -0.61 20.08 1.68
CA ALA A 238 -1.05 20.21 3.07
C ALA A 238 -2.49 20.74 3.16
N PHE A 239 -3.13 20.52 4.31
CA PHE A 239 -4.49 21.03 4.57
C PHE A 239 -4.58 22.56 4.68
N ASP A 240 -3.45 23.26 4.72
CA ASP A 240 -3.41 24.72 4.57
C ASP A 240 -3.64 25.20 3.13
N GLY A 241 -3.74 24.26 2.17
CA GLY A 241 -3.98 24.55 0.75
C GLY A 241 -2.72 24.76 -0.08
N THR A 242 -1.54 24.51 0.49
CA THR A 242 -0.25 24.74 -0.18
C THR A 242 0.33 23.45 -0.77
N VAL A 243 1.06 23.60 -1.87
CA VAL A 243 1.94 22.58 -2.43
C VAL A 243 3.38 22.98 -2.13
N TYR A 244 4.12 22.09 -1.48
CA TYR A 244 5.53 22.27 -1.13
C TYR A 244 6.39 21.34 -1.97
N GLN A 245 7.54 21.82 -2.45
CA GLN A 245 8.57 20.95 -2.99
C GLN A 245 9.46 20.47 -1.85
N ILE A 246 9.76 19.18 -1.82
CA ILE A 246 10.68 18.59 -0.85
C ILE A 246 12.11 18.81 -1.35
N GLY A 247 12.99 19.25 -0.46
CA GLY A 247 14.40 19.45 -0.79
C GLY A 247 15.31 19.40 0.43
N VAL A 248 16.61 19.28 0.16
CA VAL A 248 17.69 19.29 1.14
C VAL A 248 18.46 20.61 1.00
N GLU A 249 18.96 21.17 2.11
CA GLU A 249 19.83 22.36 2.13
C GLU A 249 21.31 22.03 1.90
#